data_AF-A0A7K5I953-F1
#
_entry.id   AF-A0A7K5I953-F1
#
_cell.length_a   1.000
_cell.length_b   1.000
_cell.length_c   1.000
_cell.angle_alpha   90.00
_cell.angle_beta   90.00
_cell.angle_gamma   90.00
#
_symmetry.space_group_name_H-M   'P 1'
#
loop_
_entity.id
_entity.type
_entity.pdbx_description
1 polymer ?
#
loop_
_entity_poly.entity_id
_entity_poly.type
_entity_poly.pdbx_seq_one_letter_code
_entity_poly.pdbx_strand_id
1 'polypeptide(L)'
;GVELTSLRGLNFSIMETECTPSARLNPDDCDFKENGVIKECSGPVQFLQSSPEIDLRCFDASSDPVLVQRGRFGRFLSRIRRFRPRINFNIHARGSVG
;
A
#
# COMPACT_ATOMS: atom_id res chain seq x y z
N GLY A 1 31.33 23.34 14.88
CA GLY A 1 30.58 22.13 15.23
C GLY A 1 29.11 22.47 15.09
N VAL A 2 28.36 21.72 14.28
CA VAL A 2 26.92 21.94 14.13
C VAL A 2 26.22 21.52 15.41
N GLU A 3 25.50 22.45 16.03
CA GLU A 3 24.81 22.26 17.30
C GLU A 3 23.66 21.26 17.13
N LEU A 4 23.81 20.09 17.75
CA LEU A 4 22.79 19.03 17.79
C LEU A 4 21.50 19.45 18.51
N THR A 5 21.48 20.60 19.17
CA THR A 5 20.32 21.20 19.87
C THR A 5 19.23 21.71 18.91
N SER A 6 19.56 21.94 17.63
CA SER A 6 18.60 22.38 16.60
C SER A 6 17.95 21.23 15.82
N LEU A 7 18.52 20.03 15.91
CA LEU A 7 18.00 18.81 15.26
C LEU A 7 16.93 18.17 16.16
N ARG A 8 15.66 18.25 15.76
CA ARG A 8 14.57 17.54 16.45
C ARG A 8 13.99 16.46 15.54
N GLY A 9 13.81 15.26 16.07
CA GLY A 9 13.05 14.22 15.38
C GLY A 9 11.56 14.53 15.45
N LEU A 10 10.89 14.52 14.30
CA LEU A 10 9.43 14.62 14.21
C LEU A 10 8.85 13.26 13.85
N ASN A 11 7.70 12.95 14.45
CA ASN A 11 6.85 11.84 14.05
C ASN A 11 5.41 12.36 14.00
N PHE A 12 4.79 12.29 12.82
CA PHE A 12 3.45 12.78 12.58
C PHE A 12 2.79 12.01 11.44
N SER A 13 1.46 12.06 11.37
CA SER A 13 0.69 11.50 10.28
C SER A 13 0.10 12.61 9.40
N ILE A 14 -0.05 12.31 8.11
CA ILE A 14 -0.68 13.18 7.10
C ILE A 14 -1.79 12.38 6.44
N MET A 15 -2.91 13.03 6.13
CA MET A 15 -4.05 12.44 5.44
C MET A 15 -4.33 13.18 4.13
N GLU A 16 -4.79 12.44 3.12
CA GLU A 16 -5.21 13.01 1.84
C GLU A 16 -6.37 14.01 2.01
N THR A 17 -6.28 15.14 1.32
CA THR A 17 -7.31 16.20 1.31
C THR A 17 -8.04 16.23 -0.04
N GLU A 18 -9.21 16.88 -0.08
CA GLU A 18 -10.00 17.06 -1.31
C GLU A 18 -9.35 18.05 -2.31
N CYS A 19 -8.37 18.81 -1.85
CA CYS A 19 -7.72 19.83 -2.66
C CYS A 19 -6.78 19.24 -3.72
N THR A 20 -6.77 19.87 -4.89
CA THR A 20 -5.83 19.50 -5.95
C THR A 20 -4.40 19.94 -5.59
N PRO A 21 -3.34 19.14 -5.87
CA PRO A 21 -1.96 19.47 -5.52
C PRO A 21 -1.43 20.79 -6.14
N SER A 22 -2.05 21.25 -7.22
CA SER A 22 -1.66 22.46 -7.94
C SER A 22 -2.32 23.73 -7.39
N ALA A 23 -3.28 23.59 -6.47
CA ALA A 23 -3.88 24.73 -5.83
C ALA A 23 -2.83 25.36 -4.90
N ARG A 24 -2.50 26.63 -5.09
CA ARG A 24 -1.66 27.41 -4.14
C ARG A 24 -2.41 27.69 -2.83
N LEU A 25 -3.26 26.75 -2.41
CA LEU A 25 -4.05 26.80 -1.19
C LEU A 25 -3.23 26.19 -0.07
N ASN A 26 -3.42 26.72 1.13
CA ASN A 26 -2.84 26.08 2.30
C ASN A 26 -3.54 24.73 2.51
N PRO A 27 -2.79 23.65 2.76
CA PRO A 27 -3.38 22.34 3.03
C PRO A 27 -4.25 22.35 4.29
N ASP A 28 -4.04 23.31 5.21
CA ASP A 28 -4.84 23.50 6.42
C ASP A 28 -6.25 24.05 6.13
N ASP A 29 -6.45 24.69 4.97
CA ASP A 29 -7.75 25.21 4.54
C ASP A 29 -8.58 24.15 3.79
N CYS A 30 -8.05 22.93 3.64
CA CYS A 30 -8.63 21.86 2.87
C CYS A 30 -9.22 20.78 3.78
N ASP A 31 -10.47 20.42 3.54
CA ASP A 31 -11.08 19.29 4.23
C ASP A 31 -10.40 17.97 3.85
N PHE A 32 -10.33 17.07 4.82
CA PHE A 32 -9.85 15.70 4.60
C PHE A 32 -10.80 14.93 3.69
N LYS A 33 -10.21 14.13 2.80
CA LYS A 33 -10.97 13.27 1.90
C LYS A 33 -11.57 12.09 2.63
N GLU A 34 -12.81 11.74 2.32
CA GLU A 34 -13.44 10.55 2.89
C GLU A 34 -12.67 9.28 2.47
N ASN A 35 -12.22 8.47 3.44
CA ASN A 35 -11.33 7.32 3.22
C ASN A 35 -10.00 7.68 2.53
N GLY A 36 -9.51 8.90 2.76
CA GLY A 36 -8.23 9.38 2.24
C GLY A 36 -7.04 8.54 2.74
N VAL A 37 -5.98 8.46 1.92
CA VAL A 37 -4.77 7.72 2.29
C VAL A 37 -4.07 8.41 3.47
N ILE A 38 -3.71 7.62 4.50
CA ILE A 38 -2.91 8.08 5.64
C ILE A 38 -1.46 7.67 5.44
N LYS A 39 -0.55 8.63 5.62
CA LYS A 39 0.89 8.42 5.62
C LYS A 39 1.49 8.79 6.95
N GLU A 40 2.34 7.92 7.50
CA GLU A 40 3.14 8.19 8.69
C GLU A 40 4.51 8.70 8.27
N CYS A 41 4.86 9.90 8.72
CA CYS A 41 6.10 10.58 8.40
C CYS A 41 6.99 10.68 9.63
N SER A 42 8.27 10.31 9.46
CA SER A 42 9.29 10.44 10.49
C SER A 42 10.59 10.98 9.91
N GLY A 43 11.30 11.80 10.67
CA GLY A 43 12.63 12.26 10.28
C GLY A 43 13.17 13.41 11.13
N PRO A 44 14.48 13.69 11.01
CA PRO A 44 15.11 14.84 11.64
C PRO A 44 14.75 16.13 10.90
N VAL A 45 14.35 17.16 11.65
CA VAL A 45 14.15 18.52 11.12
C VAL A 45 15.18 19.45 11.73
N GLN A 46 15.88 20.19 10.86
CA GLN A 46 16.82 21.24 11.25
C GLN A 46 16.14 22.60 11.15
N PHE A 47 15.92 23.25 12.29
CA PHE A 47 15.31 24.58 12.36
C PHE A 47 16.32 25.73 12.11
N LEU A 48 17.37 25.51 11.31
CA LEU A 48 18.32 26.59 11.00
C LEU A 48 17.63 27.68 10.15
N GLN A 49 17.70 28.91 10.67
CA GLN A 49 16.83 30.07 10.41
C GLN A 49 16.90 30.72 9.02
N SER A 50 17.04 29.97 7.91
CA SER A 50 16.88 30.57 6.57
C SER A 50 16.40 29.62 5.48
N SER A 51 16.66 28.31 5.63
CA SER A 51 16.08 27.27 4.78
C SER A 51 16.12 25.95 5.55
N PRO A 52 15.01 25.50 6.16
CA PRO A 52 15.01 24.21 6.83
C PRO A 52 15.22 23.12 5.76
N GLU A 53 16.33 22.38 5.87
CA GLU A 53 16.54 21.16 5.10
C GLU A 53 15.73 20.05 5.79
N ILE A 54 14.73 19.54 5.08
CA ILE A 54 13.73 18.61 5.61
C ILE A 54 13.97 17.25 4.94
N ASP A 55 14.62 16.33 5.64
CA ASP A 55 14.75 14.92 5.23
C ASP A 55 13.71 14.07 5.98
N LEU A 56 12.48 14.03 5.45
CA LEU A 56 11.37 13.26 6.01
C LEU A 56 11.11 12.01 5.19
N ARG A 57 10.90 10.89 5.88
CA ARG A 57 10.47 9.63 5.27
C ARG A 57 9.03 9.36 5.65
N CYS A 58 8.18 9.19 4.63
CA CYS A 58 6.77 8.90 4.81
C CYS A 58 6.43 7.51 4.27
N PHE A 59 5.69 6.72 5.06
CA PHE A 59 5.23 5.39 4.72
C PHE A 59 3.70 5.34 4.74
N ASP A 60 3.10 4.49 3.89
CA ASP A 60 1.65 4.30 3.89
C ASP A 60 1.24 3.53 5.15
N ALA A 61 0.51 4.19 6.04
CA ALA A 61 0.04 3.61 7.28
C ALA A 61 -1.00 2.49 7.05
N SER A 62 -1.65 2.49 5.88
CA SER A 62 -2.74 1.57 5.51
C SER A 62 -2.27 0.30 4.77
N SER A 63 -0.97 0.00 4.70
CA SER A 63 -0.49 -1.14 3.94
C SER A 63 -0.24 -2.36 4.82
N ASP A 64 -1.25 -3.22 4.96
CA ASP A 64 -0.98 -4.65 4.98
C ASP A 64 -0.78 -5.08 3.53
N PRO A 65 0.45 -5.17 3.00
CA PRO A 65 0.65 -5.78 1.69
C PRO A 65 0.18 -7.24 1.83
N VAL A 66 -0.92 -7.58 1.16
CA VAL A 66 -1.34 -8.98 1.02
C VAL A 66 -0.25 -9.70 0.23
N LEU A 67 0.72 -10.28 0.96
CA LEU A 67 1.77 -11.11 0.41
C LEU A 67 1.11 -12.39 -0.10
N VAL A 68 0.60 -12.37 -1.32
CA VAL A 68 0.21 -13.59 -2.02
C VAL A 68 1.48 -14.41 -2.27
N GLN A 69 1.77 -15.35 -1.38
CA GLN A 69 2.74 -16.40 -1.65
C GLN A 69 2.24 -17.20 -2.85
N ARG A 70 2.75 -16.89 -4.04
CA ARG A 70 2.63 -17.77 -5.21
C ARG A 70 3.49 -19.00 -4.93
N GLY A 71 2.90 -19.96 -4.22
CA GLY A 71 3.54 -21.21 -3.86
C GLY A 71 4.16 -21.88 -5.09
N ARG A 72 5.30 -22.53 -4.90
CA ARG A 72 6.12 -23.20 -5.94
C ARG A 72 5.42 -24.38 -6.65
N PHE A 73 4.13 -24.59 -6.39
CA PHE A 73 3.30 -25.69 -6.92
C PHE A 73 3.15 -25.67 -8.45
N GLY A 74 3.36 -24.53 -9.12
CA GLY A 74 3.32 -24.43 -10.58
C GLY A 74 4.35 -25.33 -11.30
N ARG A 75 5.48 -25.66 -10.67
CA ARG A 75 6.50 -26.56 -11.23
C ARG A 75 6.20 -28.04 -11.00
N PHE A 76 5.34 -28.38 -10.04
CA PHE A 76 4.99 -29.77 -9.75
C PHE A 76 3.88 -30.29 -10.69
N LEU A 77 2.93 -29.42 -11.05
CA LEU A 77 1.84 -29.77 -11.98
C LEU A 77 2.29 -29.85 -13.46
N SER A 78 3.41 -29.23 -13.85
CA SER A 78 3.93 -29.34 -15.22
C SER A 78 4.37 -30.77 -15.57
N ARG A 79 4.77 -31.57 -14.57
CA ARG A 79 5.24 -32.94 -14.76
C ARG A 79 4.09 -33.96 -14.86
N ILE A 80 2.91 -33.62 -14.35
CA ILE A 80 1.70 -34.46 -14.38
C ILE A 80 0.95 -34.34 -15.73
N ARG A 81 1.17 -33.27 -16.52
CA ARG A 81 0.53 -33.08 -17.84
C ARG A 81 0.79 -34.20 -18.86
N ARG A 82 1.77 -35.09 -18.62
CA ARG A 82 2.02 -36.26 -19.47
C ARG A 82 1.08 -37.44 -19.19
N PHE A 83 0.45 -37.50 -18.02
CA PHE A 83 -0.64 -38.43 -17.76
C PHE A 83 -1.95 -37.70 -18.03
N ARG A 84 -2.58 -37.98 -19.18
CA ARG A 84 -3.99 -37.66 -19.43
C ARG A 84 -4.84 -38.83 -18.94
N PRO A 85 -5.29 -38.89 -17.68
CA PRO A 85 -6.30 -39.86 -17.31
C PRO A 85 -7.56 -39.56 -18.12
N ARG A 86 -7.96 -40.50 -18.99
CA ARG A 86 -9.27 -40.46 -19.65
C ARG A 86 -10.30 -40.85 -18.60
N ILE A 87 -10.92 -39.85 -17.99
CA ILE A 87 -12.04 -40.07 -17.08
C ILE A 87 -13.31 -39.98 -17.92
N ASN A 88 -13.92 -41.13 -18.22
CA ASN A 88 -15.26 -41.18 -18.81
C ASN A 88 -16.27 -40.96 -17.68
N PHE A 89 -16.91 -39.81 -17.65
CA PHE A 89 -18.06 -39.57 -16.78
C PHE A 89 -19.33 -39.98 -17.54
N ASN A 90 -19.97 -41.08 -17.13
CA ASN A 90 -21.31 -41.41 -17.58
C ASN A 90 -22.29 -40.52 -16.82
N ILE A 91 -22.74 -39.43 -17.46
CA ILE A 91 -23.79 -38.57 -16.93
C ILE A 91 -25.13 -39.22 -17.26
N HIS A 92 -25.71 -39.98 -16.33
CA HIS A 92 -27.11 -40.35 -16.40
C HIS A 92 -27.96 -39.19 -15.85
N ALA A 93 -28.42 -38.33 -16.75
CA ALA A 93 -29.48 -37.37 -16.43
C ALA A 93 -30.81 -38.13 -16.35
N ARG A 94 -31.28 -38.42 -15.13
CA ARG A 94 -32.70 -38.77 -14.91
C ARG A 94 -33.49 -37.46 -14.89
N GLY A 95 -34.00 -37.06 -16.04
CA GLY A 95 -35.06 -36.06 -16.12
C GLY A 95 -36.39 -36.70 -15.72
N SER A 96 -37.00 -36.21 -14.64
CA SER A 96 -38.42 -36.44 -14.36
C SER A 96 -39.16 -35.18 -14.76
N VAL A 97 -39.84 -35.24 -15.89
CA VAL A 97 -40.90 -34.30 -16.27
C VAL A 97 -42.19 -35.05 -16.06
N GLY A 98 -43.02 -34.57 -15.13
CA GLY A 98 -44.29 -35.15 -14.73
C GLY A 98 -44.75 -34.52 -13.43
#